data_AF-A0A7S3F6P1-F1
#
_entry.id   AF-A0A7S3F6P1-F1
#
_cell.length_a   1.000
_cell.length_b   1.000
_cell.length_c   1.000
_cell.angle_alpha   90.00
_cell.angle_beta   90.00
_cell.angle_gamma   90.00
#
_symmetry.space_group_name_H-M   'P 1'
#
loop_
_entity.id
_entity.type
_entity.pdbx_description
1 polymer ?
#
loop_
_entity_poly.entity_id
_entity_poly.type
_entity_poly.pdbx_seq_one_letter_code
_entity_poly.pdbx_strand_id
1 'polypeptide(L)'
;MPTDVLDVDELLLSDEGDLEKGYRVVGTNTVGMVGWHATLKTPEFPEGRPLVIVANDCTVQSGSFGVNEDIFFDKVSKYARAGGLPRLHLASNSGARIGLAEELKPFFKVAWNDPTNEAAGYKYLYIAE
;
A
#
# COMPACT_ATOMS: atom_id res chain seq x y z
N MET A 1 29.49 18.04 12.65
CA MET A 1 28.71 17.04 11.92
C MET A 1 28.56 17.53 10.49
N PRO A 2 28.56 16.66 9.47
CA PRO A 2 28.15 17.08 8.12
C PRO A 2 26.76 17.70 8.21
N THR A 3 26.52 18.80 7.50
CA THR A 3 25.19 19.43 7.44
C THR A 3 24.22 18.62 6.58
N ASP A 4 24.74 17.87 5.59
CA ASP A 4 23.96 17.06 4.65
C ASP A 4 24.17 15.56 4.93
N VAL A 5 23.71 15.09 6.09
CA VAL A 5 23.84 13.68 6.51
C VAL A 5 22.95 12.76 5.68
N LEU A 6 21.80 13.27 5.23
CA LEU A 6 20.76 12.49 4.58
C LEU A 6 20.18 13.30 3.41
N ASP A 7 20.20 12.71 2.23
CA ASP A 7 19.49 13.18 1.04
C ASP A 7 18.36 12.19 0.73
N VAL A 8 17.16 12.68 0.41
CA VAL A 8 15.96 11.85 0.25
C VAL A 8 15.09 12.35 -0.88
N ASP A 9 14.84 11.48 -1.85
CA ASP A 9 13.80 11.64 -2.85
C ASP A 9 12.64 10.68 -2.53
N GLU A 10 11.40 11.15 -2.64
CA GLU A 10 10.25 10.23 -2.63
C GLU A 10 10.20 9.47 -3.96
N LEU A 11 9.82 8.19 -3.90
CA LEU A 11 9.55 7.37 -5.08
C LEU A 11 8.06 7.48 -5.42
N LEU A 12 7.77 8.13 -6.54
CA LEU A 12 6.41 8.38 -7.02
C LEU A 12 6.11 7.50 -8.23
N LEU A 13 4.85 7.11 -8.39
CA LEU A 13 4.38 6.45 -9.62
C LEU A 13 4.09 7.51 -10.68
N SER A 14 4.69 7.37 -11.85
CA SER A 14 4.33 8.15 -13.04
C SER A 14 3.00 7.67 -13.64
N ASP A 15 2.46 8.44 -14.58
CA ASP A 15 1.23 8.09 -15.30
C ASP A 15 1.41 6.80 -16.15
N GLU A 16 2.63 6.53 -16.62
CA GLU A 16 3.03 5.31 -17.31
C GLU A 16 3.22 4.13 -16.36
N GLY A 17 3.20 4.39 -15.05
CA GLY A 17 3.37 3.41 -14.00
C GLY A 17 4.83 3.12 -13.64
N ASP A 18 5.80 3.89 -14.10
CA ASP A 18 7.19 3.73 -13.67
C ASP A 18 7.44 4.47 -12.35
N LEU A 19 8.55 4.14 -11.67
CA LEU A 19 8.95 4.83 -10.45
C LEU A 19 9.92 5.96 -10.77
N GLU A 20 9.58 7.16 -10.29
CA GLU A 20 10.38 8.35 -10.45
C GLU A 20 10.73 8.96 -9.09
N LYS A 21 11.91 9.58 -9.02
CA LYS A 21 12.33 10.37 -7.87
C LYS A 21 11.64 11.72 -7.93
N GLY A 22 11.04 12.15 -6.84
CA GLY A 22 10.39 13.45 -6.79
C GLY A 22 10.02 13.88 -5.39
N TYR A 23 9.11 14.86 -5.36
CA TYR A 23 8.61 15.46 -4.13
C TYR A 23 7.11 15.69 -4.27
N ARG A 24 6.36 15.35 -3.21
CA ARG A 24 4.98 15.78 -3.01
C ARG A 24 4.78 16.25 -1.58
N VAL A 25 3.66 16.93 -1.34
CA VAL A 25 3.28 17.37 0.00
C VAL A 25 2.98 16.14 0.87
N VAL A 26 3.51 16.13 2.10
CA VAL A 26 3.33 15.02 3.05
C VAL A 26 1.84 14.74 3.28
N GLY A 27 1.45 13.46 3.26
CA GLY A 27 0.07 13.03 3.48
C GLY A 27 -0.84 13.16 2.26
N THR A 28 -0.29 13.48 1.08
CA THR A 28 -1.05 13.49 -0.19
C THR A 28 -0.98 12.17 -0.95
N ASN A 29 -0.44 11.11 -0.33
CA ASN A 29 -0.45 9.77 -0.89
C ASN A 29 -1.89 9.23 -1.02
N THR A 30 -2.21 8.71 -2.20
CA THR A 30 -3.53 8.14 -2.51
C THR A 30 -3.63 6.65 -2.19
N VAL A 31 -2.51 6.02 -1.85
CA VAL A 31 -2.40 4.61 -1.48
C VAL A 31 -1.71 4.49 -0.12
N GLY A 32 -1.99 3.41 0.61
CA GLY A 32 -1.42 3.13 1.94
C GLY A 32 0.04 2.67 1.93
N MET A 33 0.80 3.03 0.91
CA MET A 33 2.19 2.66 0.70
C MET A 33 2.98 3.85 0.17
N VAL A 34 4.14 4.10 0.77
CA VAL A 34 5.06 5.19 0.42
C VAL A 34 6.48 4.64 0.33
N GLY A 35 7.35 5.30 -0.42
CA GLY A 35 8.73 4.85 -0.58
C GLY A 35 9.67 5.98 -0.89
N TRP A 36 10.95 5.77 -0.60
CA TRP A 36 12.01 6.78 -0.76
C TRP A 36 13.29 6.15 -1.28
N HIS A 37 14.01 6.90 -2.10
CA HIS A 37 15.42 6.68 -2.34
C HIS A 37 16.20 7.63 -1.43
N ALA A 38 16.98 7.08 -0.52
CA ALA A 38 17.77 7.86 0.42
C ALA A 38 19.27 7.61 0.20
N THR A 39 20.07 8.66 0.28
CA THR A 39 21.53 8.57 0.35
C THR A 39 21.98 9.02 1.74
N LEU A 40 22.51 8.08 2.52
CA LEU A 40 22.92 8.33 3.91
C LEU A 40 24.45 8.34 4.02
N LYS A 41 25.01 9.42 4.56
CA LYS A 41 26.45 9.50 4.90
C LYS A 41 26.69 8.91 6.29
N THR A 42 27.54 7.89 6.37
CA THR A 42 27.93 7.23 7.63
C THR A 42 29.46 7.30 7.81
N PRO A 43 30.01 7.04 9.01
CA PRO A 43 31.47 7.00 9.19
C PRO A 43 32.16 6.01 8.26
N GLU A 44 31.51 4.88 7.95
CA GLU A 44 32.02 3.85 7.04
C GLU A 44 31.87 4.24 5.56
N PHE A 45 30.88 5.10 5.24
CA PHE A 45 30.62 5.62 3.90
C PHE A 45 30.46 7.16 3.93
N PRO A 46 31.57 7.92 4.05
CA PRO A 46 31.52 9.38 4.14
C PRO A 46 30.92 10.06 2.90
N GLU A 47 31.10 9.47 1.72
CA GLU A 47 30.52 9.93 0.46
C GLU A 47 29.01 9.62 0.33
N GLY A 48 28.47 8.79 1.23
CA GLY A 48 27.09 8.37 1.21
C GLY A 48 26.90 6.98 0.63
N ARG A 49 25.90 6.27 1.14
CA ARG A 49 25.42 5.00 0.60
C ARG A 49 23.93 5.09 0.26
N PRO A 50 23.52 4.65 -0.94
CA PRO A 50 22.12 4.61 -1.29
C PRO A 50 21.39 3.46 -0.59
N LEU A 51 20.15 3.70 -0.20
CA LEU A 51 19.18 2.69 0.21
C LEU A 51 17.79 3.06 -0.28
N VAL A 52 16.93 2.05 -0.39
CA VAL A 52 15.51 2.23 -0.70
C VAL A 52 14.71 1.94 0.56
N ILE A 53 13.82 2.84 0.93
CA ILE A 53 12.90 2.67 2.05
C ILE A 53 11.50 2.50 1.47
N VAL A 54 10.75 1.53 1.97
CA VAL A 54 9.31 1.36 1.69
C VAL A 54 8.58 1.26 3.01
N ALA A 55 7.43 1.93 3.13
CA ALA A 55 6.68 1.95 4.38
C ALA A 55 5.18 1.88 4.11
N ASN A 56 4.49 1.17 5.00
CA ASN A 56 3.03 1.26 5.08
C ASN A 56 2.63 2.57 5.75
N ASP A 57 1.59 3.21 5.23
CA ASP A 57 0.93 4.32 5.91
C ASP A 57 -0.30 3.78 6.66
N CYS A 58 -0.18 3.64 7.99
CA CYS A 58 -1.27 3.12 8.82
C CYS A 58 -2.47 4.07 8.91
N THR A 59 -2.31 5.34 8.51
CA THR A 59 -3.41 6.32 8.51
C THR A 59 -4.33 6.14 7.29
N VAL A 60 -3.86 5.44 6.25
CA VAL A 60 -4.64 5.12 5.05
C VAL A 60 -5.14 3.68 5.14
N GLN A 61 -6.44 3.51 5.36
CA GLN A 61 -7.10 2.18 5.44
C GLN A 61 -6.37 1.19 6.38
N SER A 62 -5.93 1.70 7.54
CA SER A 62 -5.17 0.96 8.56
C SER A 62 -3.86 0.33 8.05
N GLY A 63 -3.30 0.86 6.97
CA GLY A 63 -2.09 0.33 6.33
C GLY A 63 -2.32 -1.03 5.66
N SER A 64 -3.57 -1.38 5.36
CA SER A 64 -3.90 -2.63 4.67
C SER A 64 -3.37 -2.67 3.24
N PHE A 65 -2.94 -3.85 2.79
CA PHE A 65 -2.47 -4.09 1.44
C PHE A 65 -3.65 -4.35 0.50
N GLY A 66 -3.98 -3.35 -0.33
CA GLY A 66 -4.80 -3.55 -1.52
C GLY A 66 -3.94 -3.73 -2.77
N VAL A 67 -4.59 -3.94 -3.91
CA VAL A 67 -3.92 -4.18 -5.20
C VAL A 67 -2.93 -3.06 -5.56
N ASN A 68 -3.30 -1.80 -5.32
CA ASN A 68 -2.43 -0.66 -5.65
C ASN A 68 -1.21 -0.58 -4.73
N GLU A 69 -1.38 -0.85 -3.43
CA GLU A 69 -0.28 -0.92 -2.47
C GLU A 69 0.69 -2.07 -2.80
N ASP A 70 0.16 -3.24 -3.20
CA ASP A 70 0.95 -4.39 -3.64
C ASP A 70 1.76 -4.07 -4.90
N ILE A 71 1.13 -3.42 -5.89
CA ILE A 71 1.80 -2.98 -7.14
C ILE A 71 2.92 -1.99 -6.81
N PHE A 72 2.67 -1.02 -5.93
CA PHE A 72 3.69 -0.06 -5.53
C PHE A 72 4.85 -0.75 -4.80
N PHE A 73 4.55 -1.64 -3.85
CA PHE A 73 5.55 -2.40 -3.10
C PHE A 73 6.41 -3.28 -4.03
N ASP A 74 5.81 -3.96 -5.01
CA ASP A 74 6.53 -4.75 -6.02
C ASP A 74 7.44 -3.87 -6.88
N LYS A 75 6.95 -2.73 -7.36
CA LYS A 75 7.74 -1.79 -8.16
C LYS A 75 8.94 -1.24 -7.38
N VAL A 76 8.75 -0.83 -6.13
CA VAL A 76 9.85 -0.35 -5.26
C VAL A 76 10.86 -1.48 -5.01
N SER A 77 10.38 -2.71 -4.86
CA SER A 77 11.23 -3.89 -4.69
C SER A 77 12.05 -4.21 -5.94
N LYS A 78 11.45 -4.11 -7.12
CA LYS A 78 12.14 -4.28 -8.40
C LYS A 78 13.16 -3.15 -8.63
N TYR A 79 12.82 -1.92 -8.30
CA TYR A 79 13.73 -0.76 -8.35
C TYR A 79 14.98 -0.99 -7.48
N ALA A 80 14.80 -1.38 -6.21
CA ALA A 80 15.92 -1.67 -5.31
C ALA A 80 16.79 -2.82 -5.83
N ARG A 81 16.17 -3.91 -6.31
CA ARG A 81 16.88 -5.07 -6.87
C ARG A 81 17.67 -4.72 -8.13
N ALA A 82 17.10 -3.93 -9.04
CA ALA A 82 17.76 -3.51 -10.26
C ALA A 82 19.02 -2.67 -9.97
N GLY A 83 18.97 -1.83 -8.94
CA GLY A 83 20.12 -1.04 -8.49
C GLY A 83 21.08 -1.76 -7.54
N GLY A 84 20.81 -3.01 -7.16
CA GLY A 84 21.59 -3.72 -6.13
C GLY A 84 21.55 -3.05 -4.75
N LEU A 85 20.48 -2.29 -4.47
CA LEU A 85 20.34 -1.45 -3.27
C LEU A 85 19.69 -2.22 -2.12
N PRO A 86 20.13 -1.99 -0.87
CA PRO A 86 19.38 -2.45 0.30
C PRO A 86 17.98 -1.86 0.32
N ARG A 87 16.96 -2.71 0.58
CA ARG A 87 15.57 -2.27 0.75
C ARG A 87 15.14 -2.44 2.20
N LEU A 88 14.90 -1.32 2.89
CA LEU A 88 14.35 -1.29 4.24
C LEU A 88 12.82 -1.20 4.17
N HIS A 89 12.12 -2.10 4.86
CA HIS A 89 10.66 -2.06 4.98
C HIS A 89 10.25 -1.64 6.40
N LEU A 90 9.57 -0.51 6.52
CA LEU A 90 8.94 -0.07 7.76
C LEU A 90 7.50 -0.60 7.79
N ALA A 91 7.32 -1.74 8.46
CA ALA A 91 6.05 -2.43 8.53
C ALA A 91 5.13 -1.82 9.59
N SER A 92 4.05 -1.17 9.15
CA SER A 92 2.97 -0.64 9.98
C SER A 92 1.63 -0.89 9.30
N ASN A 93 1.17 -2.15 9.33
CA ASN A 93 0.03 -2.62 8.53
C ASN A 93 -0.89 -3.57 9.28
N SER A 94 -2.08 -3.78 8.71
CA SER A 94 -3.10 -4.73 9.18
C SER A 94 -3.23 -5.98 8.29
N GLY A 95 -2.25 -6.23 7.41
CA GLY A 95 -2.27 -7.34 6.44
C GLY A 95 -3.07 -7.03 5.17
N ALA A 96 -3.59 -8.07 4.52
CA ALA A 96 -4.35 -7.95 3.27
C ALA A 96 -5.66 -7.18 3.49
N ARG A 97 -6.03 -6.33 2.54
CA ARG A 97 -7.29 -5.59 2.57
C ARG A 97 -8.46 -6.54 2.37
N ILE A 98 -9.37 -6.56 3.34
CA ILE A 98 -10.59 -7.35 3.29
C ILE A 98 -11.75 -6.39 3.02
N GLY A 99 -12.59 -6.74 2.05
CA GLY A 99 -13.78 -5.99 1.69
C GLY A 99 -14.85 -6.91 1.11
N LEU A 100 -16.08 -6.43 1.13
CA LEU A 100 -17.22 -7.02 0.41
C LEU A 100 -17.67 -6.03 -0.68
N ALA A 101 -18.50 -6.47 -1.61
CA ALA A 101 -19.20 -5.58 -2.52
C ALA A 101 -20.25 -4.76 -1.74
N GLU A 102 -19.83 -3.64 -1.16
CA GLU A 102 -20.68 -2.74 -0.37
C GLU A 102 -21.88 -2.24 -1.16
N GLU A 103 -21.69 -2.02 -2.46
CA GLU A 103 -22.73 -1.60 -3.39
C GLU A 103 -23.84 -2.64 -3.54
N LEU A 104 -23.60 -3.93 -3.28
CA LEU A 104 -24.60 -4.99 -3.37
C LEU A 104 -25.33 -5.24 -2.04
N LYS A 105 -24.75 -4.81 -0.90
CA LYS A 105 -25.32 -5.04 0.43
C LYS A 105 -26.77 -4.57 0.61
N PRO A 106 -27.20 -3.39 0.11
CA PRO A 106 -28.57 -2.94 0.31
C PRO A 106 -29.58 -3.61 -0.65
N PHE A 107 -29.12 -4.31 -1.69
CA PHE A 107 -30.00 -4.84 -2.75
C PHE A 107 -30.23 -6.35 -2.68
N PHE A 108 -29.29 -7.11 -2.11
CA PHE A 108 -29.48 -8.56 -2.04
C PHE A 108 -30.64 -8.91 -1.10
N LYS A 109 -31.40 -9.92 -1.51
CA LYS A 109 -32.49 -10.52 -0.75
C LYS A 109 -32.11 -11.96 -0.42
N VAL A 110 -32.66 -12.47 0.68
CA VAL A 110 -32.47 -13.85 1.12
C VAL A 110 -33.70 -14.68 0.74
N ALA A 111 -33.50 -15.80 0.05
CA ALA A 111 -34.57 -16.76 -0.22
C ALA A 111 -34.70 -17.74 0.96
N TRP A 112 -35.44 -17.34 2.00
CA TRP A 112 -35.66 -18.15 3.20
C TRP A 112 -36.37 -19.49 2.90
N ASN A 113 -36.06 -20.53 3.66
CA ASN A 113 -36.81 -21.79 3.61
C ASN A 113 -38.25 -21.60 4.12
N ASP A 114 -38.41 -20.82 5.18
CA ASP A 114 -39.68 -20.35 5.73
C ASP A 114 -39.53 -18.85 6.10
N PRO A 115 -40.19 -17.92 5.41
CA PRO A 115 -40.11 -16.48 5.71
C PRO A 115 -40.61 -16.09 7.10
N THR A 116 -41.36 -16.97 7.78
CA THR A 116 -41.85 -16.74 9.15
C THR A 116 -40.92 -17.34 10.22
N ASN A 117 -39.92 -18.14 9.82
CA ASN A 117 -38.95 -18.78 10.70
C ASN A 117 -37.55 -18.81 10.05
N GLU A 118 -36.82 -17.70 10.13
CA GLU A 118 -35.48 -17.54 9.54
C GLU A 118 -34.45 -18.55 10.07
N ALA A 119 -34.63 -19.08 11.28
CA ALA A 119 -33.75 -20.08 11.87
C ALA A 119 -33.79 -21.44 11.12
N ALA A 120 -34.81 -21.68 10.29
CA ALA A 120 -34.86 -22.82 9.38
C ALA A 120 -33.87 -22.71 8.19
N GLY A 121 -33.12 -21.60 8.10
CA GLY A 121 -32.11 -21.38 7.08
C GLY A 121 -32.67 -20.83 5.76
N TYR A 122 -31.80 -20.76 4.76
CA TYR A 122 -32.09 -20.17 3.45
C TYR A 122 -31.55 -21.03 2.30
N LYS A 123 -32.02 -20.76 1.08
CA LYS A 123 -31.64 -21.48 -0.14
C LYS A 123 -30.51 -20.77 -0.89
N TYR A 124 -30.64 -19.47 -1.11
CA TYR A 124 -29.69 -18.64 -1.85
C TYR A 124 -29.92 -17.15 -1.60
N LEU A 125 -28.98 -16.32 -2.06
CA LEU A 125 -29.12 -14.86 -2.16
C LEU A 125 -29.52 -14.49 -3.59
N TYR A 126 -30.35 -13.47 -3.77
CA TYR A 126 -30.80 -13.02 -5.08
C TYR A 126 -30.98 -11.50 -5.13
N ILE A 127 -31.07 -10.95 -6.34
CA ILE A 127 -31.46 -9.56 -6.59
C ILE A 127 -32.83 -9.61 -7.25
N ALA A 128 -33.76 -8.76 -6.82
CA ALA A 128 -35.06 -8.65 -7.48
C ALA A 128 -34.92 -7.86 -8.78
N GLU A 129 -35.74 -8.20 -9.79
CA GLU A 129 -35.86 -7.41 -11.02
C GLU A 129 -36.25 -5.96 -10.75
#